data_AF-A0A523L5M2-F1
#
_entry.id   AF-A0A523L5M2-F1
#
_cell.length_a   1.000
_cell.length_b   1.000
_cell.length_c   1.000
_cell.angle_alpha   90.00
_cell.angle_beta   90.00
_cell.angle_gamma   90.00
#
_symmetry.space_group_name_H-M   'P 1'
#
loop_
_entity.id
_entity.type
_entity.pdbx_description
1 polymer ?
#
loop_
_entity_poly.entity_id
_entity_poly.type
_entity_poly.pdbx_seq_one_letter_code
_entity_poly.pdbx_strand_id
1 'polypeptide(L)'
;GADLSAVTGTEILAVNAGRIVLAKNLFFSGNAVFIDHGLGVYSTYLHLSEMFVEPGTMVEQGQVIGLAGATGRVTGPHLHWGVRVLSARVDPFSLLSLGGDSTP
;
A
#
# COMPACT_ATOMS: atom_id res chain seq x y z
N GLY A 1 7.16 4.13 6.79
CA GLY A 1 5.69 4.21 6.78
C GLY A 1 5.20 3.98 8.18
N ALA A 2 3.97 3.51 8.30
CA ALA A 2 3.36 3.03 9.52
C ALA A 2 3.14 1.52 9.41
N ASP A 3 3.33 0.81 10.52
CA ASP A 3 3.03 -0.61 10.62
C ASP A 3 1.64 -0.79 11.22
N LEU A 4 0.75 -1.45 10.49
CA LEU A 4 -0.62 -1.74 10.89
C LEU A 4 -0.73 -3.22 11.22
N SER A 5 -1.26 -3.51 12.41
CA SER A 5 -1.47 -4.89 12.86
C SER A 5 -2.46 -5.58 11.92
N ALA A 6 -2.02 -6.68 11.32
CA ALA A 6 -2.82 -7.48 10.41
C ALA A 6 -2.32 -8.92 10.49
N VAL A 7 -3.24 -9.87 10.68
CA VAL A 7 -2.89 -11.30 10.61
C VAL A 7 -2.65 -11.69 9.15
N THR A 8 -1.85 -12.73 8.92
CA THR A 8 -1.66 -13.24 7.55
C THR A 8 -3.02 -13.57 6.93
N GLY A 9 -3.24 -13.11 5.70
CA GLY A 9 -4.51 -13.30 4.99
C GLY A 9 -5.53 -12.18 5.16
N THR A 10 -5.29 -11.17 6.01
CA THR A 10 -6.14 -9.97 6.04
C THR A 10 -6.10 -9.27 4.68
N GLU A 11 -7.26 -8.93 4.12
CA GLU A 11 -7.36 -8.19 2.86
C GLU A 11 -6.72 -6.81 2.98
N ILE A 12 -5.89 -6.46 1.99
CA ILE A 12 -5.29 -5.13 1.87
C ILE A 12 -5.95 -4.39 0.73
N LEU A 13 -6.50 -3.22 1.05
CA LEU A 13 -7.24 -2.38 0.12
C LEU A 13 -6.37 -1.23 -0.40
N ALA A 14 -6.58 -0.83 -1.65
CA ALA A 14 -6.01 0.41 -2.17
C ALA A 14 -6.62 1.62 -1.44
N VAL A 15 -5.77 2.47 -0.86
CA VAL A 15 -6.23 3.65 -0.09
C VAL A 15 -6.95 4.68 -0.97
N ASN A 16 -6.63 4.70 -2.27
CA ASN A 16 -7.25 5.56 -3.27
C ASN A 16 -7.06 4.95 -4.67
N ALA A 17 -7.80 5.45 -5.66
CA ALA A 17 -7.64 5.08 -7.05
C ALA A 17 -6.25 5.45 -7.58
N GLY A 18 -5.71 4.65 -8.49
CA GLY A 18 -4.39 4.90 -9.06
C GLY A 18 -3.90 3.79 -9.97
N ARG A 19 -2.69 3.96 -10.49
CA ARG A 19 -2.02 2.97 -11.33
C ARG A 19 -1.01 2.18 -10.52
N ILE A 20 -1.04 0.86 -10.63
CA ILE A 20 0.03 0.01 -10.09
C ILE A 20 1.32 0.27 -10.86
N VAL A 21 2.37 0.74 -10.18
CA VAL A 21 3.69 0.99 -10.79
C VAL A 21 4.71 -0.07 -10.40
N LEU A 22 4.44 -0.84 -9.34
CA LEU A 22 5.25 -2.00 -8.94
C LEU A 22 4.36 -3.01 -8.22
N ALA A 23 4.50 -4.28 -8.57
CA ALA A 23 3.97 -5.44 -7.85
C ALA A 23 4.99 -6.57 -7.97
N LYS A 24 5.92 -6.69 -7.01
CA LYS A 24 7.07 -7.61 -7.07
C LYS A 24 7.50 -8.05 -5.68
N ASN A 25 8.14 -9.23 -5.62
CA ASN A 25 8.89 -9.66 -4.44
C ASN A 25 10.27 -8.98 -4.43
N LEU A 26 10.54 -8.22 -3.36
CA LEU A 26 11.78 -7.48 -3.14
C LEU A 26 12.48 -8.01 -1.88
N PHE A 27 13.81 -7.98 -1.88
CA PHE A 27 14.61 -8.58 -0.81
C PHE A 27 14.21 -8.13 0.61
N PHE A 28 14.09 -6.83 0.85
CA PHE A 28 13.71 -6.31 2.18
C PHE A 28 12.20 -6.15 2.36
N SER A 29 11.51 -5.73 1.30
CA SER A 29 10.08 -5.37 1.39
C SER A 29 9.14 -6.57 1.21
N GLY A 30 9.66 -7.74 0.85
CA GLY A 30 8.83 -8.89 0.52
C GLY A 30 7.99 -8.63 -0.72
N ASN A 31 6.81 -9.25 -0.79
CA ASN A 31 5.82 -8.92 -1.80
C ASN A 31 5.33 -7.50 -1.55
N ALA A 32 5.54 -6.63 -2.54
CA ALA A 32 5.32 -5.22 -2.40
C ALA A 32 4.50 -4.67 -3.57
N VAL A 33 3.49 -3.86 -3.26
CA VAL A 33 2.67 -3.14 -4.24
C VAL A 33 2.86 -1.63 -4.06
N PHE A 34 3.04 -0.93 -5.17
CA PHE A 34 3.18 0.52 -5.21
C PHE A 34 2.13 1.08 -6.17
N ILE A 35 1.41 2.09 -5.73
CA ILE A 35 0.34 2.75 -6.50
C ILE A 35 0.74 4.20 -6.71
N ASP A 36 0.73 4.65 -7.97
CA ASP A 36 0.81 6.06 -8.35
C ASP A 36 -0.61 6.63 -8.43
N HIS A 37 -0.87 7.64 -7.59
CA HIS A 37 -2.16 8.34 -7.54
C HIS A 37 -2.15 9.62 -8.39
N GLY A 38 -1.06 9.91 -9.10
CA GLY A 38 -0.84 11.15 -9.82
C GLY A 38 -0.25 12.25 -8.94
N LEU A 39 0.14 13.37 -9.57
CA LEU A 39 0.70 14.56 -8.92
C LEU A 39 1.91 14.27 -7.99
N GLY A 40 2.62 13.17 -8.25
CA GLY A 40 3.76 12.74 -7.45
C GLY A 40 3.39 12.11 -6.10
N VAL A 41 2.13 11.67 -5.92
CA VAL A 41 1.64 10.98 -4.73
C VAL A 41 1.65 9.47 -4.95
N TYR A 42 2.34 8.74 -4.06
CA TYR A 42 2.46 7.29 -4.15
C TYR A 42 2.13 6.63 -2.83
N SER A 43 1.32 5.56 -2.84
CA SER A 43 1.17 4.68 -1.70
C SER A 43 1.93 3.36 -1.90
N THR A 44 2.42 2.78 -0.81
CA THR A 44 3.19 1.54 -0.81
C THR A 44 2.66 0.57 0.23
N TYR A 45 2.55 -0.70 -0.13
CA TYR A 45 2.02 -1.80 0.68
C TYR A 45 3.04 -2.92 0.65
N LEU A 46 3.67 -3.23 1.78
CA LEU A 46 4.78 -4.20 1.84
C LEU A 46 4.44 -5.41 2.69
N HIS A 47 5.32 -6.40 2.64
CA HIS A 47 5.27 -7.63 3.44
C HIS A 47 4.07 -8.54 3.14
N LEU A 48 3.41 -8.34 2.00
CA LEU A 48 2.21 -9.07 1.61
C LEU A 48 2.48 -10.59 1.52
N SER A 49 1.49 -11.42 1.82
CA SER A 49 1.57 -12.86 1.56
C SER A 49 1.26 -13.15 0.08
N GLU A 50 0.34 -12.39 -0.50
CA GLU A 50 -0.10 -12.53 -1.89
C GLU A 50 -0.41 -11.15 -2.51
N MET A 51 -0.25 -11.04 -3.83
CA MET A 51 -0.56 -9.83 -4.61
C MET A 51 -1.56 -10.22 -5.71
N PHE A 52 -2.65 -9.46 -5.83
CA PHE A 52 -3.71 -9.71 -6.83
C PHE A 52 -3.63 -8.79 -8.04
N VAL A 53 -2.57 -7.97 -8.11
CA VAL A 53 -2.41 -6.93 -9.13
C VAL A 53 -1.03 -6.99 -9.77
N GLU A 54 -0.94 -6.43 -10.97
CA GLU A 54 0.28 -6.37 -11.77
C GLU A 54 0.59 -4.93 -12.21
N PRO A 55 1.85 -4.58 -12.53
CA PRO A 55 2.20 -3.25 -13.00
C PRO A 55 1.44 -2.85 -14.26
N GLY A 56 0.97 -1.60 -14.30
CA GLY A 56 0.18 -1.05 -15.39
C GLY A 56 -1.33 -1.03 -15.12
N THR A 57 -1.83 -1.90 -14.24
CA THR A 57 -3.25 -2.00 -13.87
C THR A 57 -3.75 -0.75 -13.16
N MET A 58 -4.96 -0.32 -13.49
CA MET A 58 -5.69 0.71 -12.72
C MET A 58 -6.47 0.03 -11.60
N VAL A 59 -6.47 0.65 -10.43
CA VAL A 59 -7.27 0.22 -9.29
C VAL A 59 -8.16 1.36 -8.78
N GLU A 60 -9.28 1.00 -8.20
CA GLU A 60 -10.19 1.91 -7.52
C GLU A 60 -9.88 2.01 -6.03
N GLN A 61 -10.36 3.07 -5.38
CA GLN A 61 -10.32 3.17 -3.93
C GLN A 61 -11.10 1.99 -3.31
N GLY A 62 -10.51 1.36 -2.29
CA GLY A 62 -11.15 0.22 -1.61
C GLY A 62 -11.02 -1.11 -2.35
N GLN A 63 -10.44 -1.15 -3.56
CA GLN A 63 -10.19 -2.40 -4.26
C GLN A 63 -9.15 -3.26 -3.52
N VAL A 64 -9.41 -4.55 -3.35
CA VAL A 64 -8.46 -5.51 -2.79
C VAL A 64 -7.26 -5.68 -3.73
N ILE A 65 -6.05 -5.44 -3.23
CA ILE A 65 -4.81 -5.51 -4.01
C ILE A 65 -3.90 -6.68 -3.61
N GLY A 66 -4.19 -7.33 -2.49
CA GLY A 66 -3.42 -8.45 -1.96
C GLY A 66 -3.81 -8.78 -0.54
N LEU A 67 -3.01 -9.63 0.09
CA LEU A 67 -3.23 -10.11 1.45
C LEU A 67 -2.05 -9.76 2.35
N ALA A 68 -2.33 -9.38 3.59
CA ALA A 68 -1.31 -9.15 4.61
C ALA A 68 -0.49 -10.43 4.83
N GLY A 69 0.78 -10.27 5.21
CA GLY A 69 1.68 -11.39 5.39
C GLY A 69 2.90 -11.03 6.21
N ALA A 70 3.93 -11.85 6.06
CA ALA A 70 5.21 -11.68 6.75
C ALA A 70 6.40 -11.93 5.80
N THR A 71 6.32 -11.44 4.55
CA THR A 71 7.40 -11.62 3.57
C THR A 71 8.47 -10.53 3.65
N GLY A 72 9.71 -10.86 3.29
CA GLY A 72 10.83 -9.92 3.40
C GLY A 72 11.42 -9.86 4.80
N ARG A 73 11.89 -8.68 5.22
CA ARG A 73 12.55 -8.48 6.52
C ARG A 73 11.55 -8.01 7.58
N VAL A 74 10.91 -8.96 8.25
CA VAL A 74 9.92 -8.72 9.31
C VAL A 74 10.05 -9.71 10.45
N THR A 75 9.50 -9.37 11.62
CA THR A 75 9.46 -10.25 12.81
C THR A 75 8.13 -10.99 12.96
N GLY A 76 7.08 -10.55 12.27
CA GLY A 76 5.76 -11.17 12.30
C GLY A 76 4.79 -10.50 11.31
N PRO A 77 3.57 -11.06 11.16
CA PRO A 77 2.58 -10.54 10.22
C PRO A 77 2.14 -9.11 10.55
N HIS A 78 2.21 -8.23 9.55
CA HIS A 78 1.68 -6.87 9.59
C HIS A 78 1.63 -6.28 8.18
N LEU A 79 0.97 -5.14 8.02
CA LEU A 79 1.10 -4.31 6.83
C LEU A 79 2.05 -3.14 7.12
N HIS A 80 3.15 -3.04 6.37
CA HIS A 80 3.90 -1.78 6.30
C HIS A 80 3.31 -0.90 5.21
N TRP A 81 2.61 0.16 5.63
CA TRP A 81 1.98 1.13 4.73
C TRP A 81 2.79 2.43 4.68
N GLY A 82 3.06 2.93 3.49
CA GLY A 82 3.83 4.14 3.30
C GLY A 82 3.21 5.06 2.26
N VAL A 83 3.46 6.36 2.40
CA VAL A 83 3.11 7.34 1.38
C VAL A 83 4.31 8.23 1.07
N ARG A 84 4.43 8.60 -0.21
CA ARG A 84 5.37 9.61 -0.69
C ARG A 84 4.62 10.72 -1.42
N VAL A 85 5.11 11.94 -1.27
CA VAL A 85 4.66 13.14 -2.00
C VAL A 85 5.88 13.82 -2.60
N LEU A 86 5.89 14.03 -3.91
CA LEU A 86 7.00 14.69 -4.64
C LEU A 86 8.38 14.12 -4.25
N SER A 87 8.47 12.79 -4.17
CA SER A 87 9.64 11.99 -3.74
C SER A 87 9.92 11.91 -2.23
N ALA A 88 9.40 12.83 -1.42
CA ALA A 88 9.58 12.82 0.02
C ALA A 88 8.69 11.75 0.68
N ARG A 89 9.24 11.03 1.67
CA ARG A 89 8.42 10.18 2.55
C ARG A 89 7.71 11.08 3.56
N VAL A 90 6.41 10.88 3.71
CA VAL A 90 5.59 11.64 4.66
C VAL A 90 4.98 10.68 5.68
N ASP A 91 4.53 11.23 6.80
CA ASP A 91 3.62 10.51 7.68
C ASP A 91 2.32 10.22 6.91
N PRO A 92 1.94 8.95 6.71
CA PRO A 92 0.81 8.62 5.86
C PRO A 92 -0.54 9.03 6.48
N PHE A 93 -0.63 9.14 7.80
CA PHE A 93 -1.87 9.57 8.48
C PHE A 93 -2.17 11.05 8.27
N SER A 94 -1.13 11.88 8.14
CA SER A 94 -1.26 13.32 7.85
C SER A 94 -1.95 13.61 6.51
N LEU A 95 -2.06 12.64 5.59
CA LEU A 95 -2.76 12.81 4.32
C LEU A 95 -4.24 12.41 4.39
N LEU A 96 -4.62 11.55 5.34
CA LEU A 96 -6.03 11.17 5.52
C LEU A 96 -6.87 12.35 6.02
N SER A 97 -6.27 13.26 6.80
CA SER A 97 -6.94 14.46 7.29
C SER A 97 -7.12 15.56 6.24
N LEU A 98 -6.40 15.51 5.12
CA LEU A 98 -6.50 16.50 4.04
C LEU A 98 -7.67 16.24 3.09
N GLY A 99 -8.20 15.01 3.06
CA GLY A 99 -9.34 14.61 2.23
C GLY A 99 -10.69 14.85 2.90
N GLY A 100 -10.82 15.87 3.75
CA GLY A 100 -11.97 16.12 4.63
C GLY A 100 -13.34 15.85 4.02
N ASP A 101 -14.14 15.08 4.77
CA ASP A 101 -15.57 14.75 4.65
C ASP A 101 -16.12 14.42 3.26
N SER A 102 -16.13 13.12 2.95
CA SER A 102 -17.23 12.52 2.16
C SER A 102 -18.15 11.75 3.11
N THR A 103 -18.88 12.48 3.96
CA THR A 103 -20.16 11.96 4.46
C THR A 103 -21.13 11.86 3.28
N PRO A 104 -21.92 10.78 3.16
CA PRO A 104 -23.01 10.71 2.18
C PRO A 104 -24.11 11.73 2.47
#